data_AF-A0A8J6TMA0-F1
#
_entry.id   AF-A0A8J6TMA0-F1
#
_cell.length_a   1.000
_cell.length_b   1.000
_cell.length_c   1.000
_cell.angle_alpha   90.00
_cell.angle_beta   90.00
_cell.angle_gamma   90.00
#
_symmetry.space_group_name_H-M   'P 1'
#
loop_
_entity.id
_entity.type
_entity.pdbx_description
1 polymer ?
#
loop_
_entity_poly.entity_id
_entity_poly.type
_entity_poly.pdbx_seq_one_letter_code
_entity_poly.pdbx_strand_id
1 'polypeptide(L)'
;MKNYAKVMIETKGLSSLQESINIGKQVMERKLAAYQKKAAQFEQAEGMDTEAFIVLFNKGELGDNKKWLKWDHVANVANLLKKKLGDLESLKYEY
;
A
#
# COMPACT_ATOMS: atom_id res chain seq x y z
N MET A 1 -23.57 11.62 -2.95
CA MET A 1 -23.79 10.19 -3.27
C MET A 1 -22.43 9.57 -3.62
N LYS A 2 -22.10 8.39 -3.08
CA LYS A 2 -20.92 7.64 -3.55
C LYS A 2 -21.27 6.98 -4.88
N ASN A 3 -20.40 7.12 -5.87
CA ASN A 3 -20.55 6.49 -7.19
C ASN A 3 -19.75 5.18 -7.21
N TYR A 4 -20.41 4.09 -7.61
CA TYR A 4 -19.78 2.76 -7.70
C TYR A 4 -19.63 2.37 -9.17
N ALA A 5 -18.44 1.89 -9.54
CA ALA A 5 -18.28 1.10 -10.76
C ALA A 5 -18.83 -0.32 -10.51
N LYS A 6 -19.50 -0.91 -11.51
CA LYS A 6 -20.09 -2.24 -11.41
C LYS A 6 -19.27 -3.25 -12.22
N VAL A 7 -19.03 -4.43 -11.63
CA VAL A 7 -18.40 -5.56 -12.30
C VAL A 7 -19.42 -6.70 -12.32
N MET A 8 -19.73 -7.21 -13.51
CA MET A 8 -20.68 -8.31 -13.71
C MET A 8 -19.94 -9.64 -13.63
N ILE A 9 -20.48 -10.57 -12.85
CA ILE A 9 -20.02 -11.96 -12.75
C ILE A 9 -21.24 -12.87 -12.68
N GLU A 10 -21.06 -14.14 -13.03
CA GLU A 10 -22.07 -15.17 -12.75
C GLU A 10 -22.34 -15.26 -11.25
N THR A 11 -23.61 -15.32 -10.83
CA THR A 11 -24.00 -15.33 -9.40
C THR A 11 -23.32 -16.44 -8.63
N LYS A 12 -23.15 -17.62 -9.27
CA LYS A 12 -22.46 -18.78 -8.68
C LYS A 12 -20.97 -18.52 -8.41
N GLY A 13 -20.35 -17.56 -9.09
CA GLY A 13 -18.95 -17.18 -8.93
C GLY A 13 -18.69 -16.12 -7.87
N LEU A 14 -19.73 -15.51 -7.30
CA LEU A 14 -19.59 -14.42 -6.33
C LEU A 14 -18.81 -14.83 -5.07
N SER A 15 -19.10 -16.01 -4.51
CA SER A 15 -18.39 -16.54 -3.35
C SER A 15 -16.91 -16.76 -3.64
N SER A 16 -16.58 -17.35 -4.79
CA SER A 16 -15.19 -17.58 -5.21
C SER A 16 -14.43 -16.27 -5.44
N LEU A 17 -15.09 -15.23 -5.98
CA LEU A 17 -14.49 -13.91 -6.14
C LEU A 17 -14.22 -13.27 -4.77
N GLN A 18 -15.19 -13.31 -3.85
CA GLN A 18 -15.03 -12.78 -2.49
C GLN A 18 -13.87 -13.45 -1.76
N GLU A 19 -13.76 -14.77 -1.84
CA GLU A 19 -12.66 -15.54 -1.26
C GLU A 19 -11.30 -15.13 -1.87
N SER A 20 -11.23 -15.05 -3.20
CA SER A 20 -10.01 -14.65 -3.90
C SER A 20 -9.55 -13.24 -3.50
N ILE A 21 -10.48 -12.30 -3.39
CA ILE A 21 -10.21 -10.93 -2.91
C ILE A 21 -9.69 -10.95 -1.48
N ASN A 22 -10.29 -11.75 -0.59
CA ASN A 22 -9.87 -11.84 0.81
C ASN A 22 -8.47 -12.46 0.95
N ILE A 23 -8.15 -13.51 0.19
CA ILE A 23 -6.79 -14.07 0.15
C ILE A 23 -5.79 -13.00 -0.32
N GLY A 24 -6.14 -12.27 -1.39
CA GLY A 24 -5.35 -11.16 -1.90
C GLY A 24 -5.10 -10.07 -0.85
N LYS A 25 -6.12 -9.69 -0.06
CA LYS A 25 -6.00 -8.73 1.05
C LYS A 25 -4.99 -9.22 2.08
N GLN A 26 -5.12 -10.46 2.56
CA GLN A 26 -4.21 -11.02 3.56
C GLN A 26 -2.74 -11.03 3.08
N VAL A 27 -2.50 -11.34 1.81
CA VAL A 27 -1.16 -11.28 1.22
C VAL A 27 -0.64 -9.84 1.18
N MET A 28 -1.49 -8.89 0.78
CA MET A 28 -1.13 -7.46 0.75
C MET A 28 -0.86 -6.89 2.13
N GLU A 29 -1.63 -7.26 3.15
CA GLU A 29 -1.41 -6.86 4.55
C GLU A 29 -0.07 -7.35 5.08
N ARG A 30 0.26 -8.63 4.87
CA ARG A 30 1.57 -9.19 5.26
C ARG A 30 2.71 -8.46 4.56
N LYS A 31 2.55 -8.14 3.28
CA LYS A 31 3.54 -7.38 2.52
C LYS A 31 3.66 -5.95 3.05
N LEU A 32 2.55 -5.28 3.34
CA LEU A 32 2.54 -3.93 3.92
C LEU A 32 3.29 -3.90 5.25
N ALA A 33 3.00 -4.83 6.15
CA ALA A 33 3.70 -4.93 7.44
C ALA A 33 5.22 -5.11 7.27
N ALA A 34 5.65 -5.92 6.30
CA ALA A 34 7.07 -6.09 6.00
C ALA A 34 7.75 -4.80 5.49
N TYR A 35 7.06 -4.02 4.65
CA TYR A 35 7.57 -2.74 4.17
C TYR A 35 7.55 -1.65 5.25
N GLN A 36 6.52 -1.61 6.10
CA GLN A 36 6.46 -0.71 7.26
C GLN A 36 7.61 -1.00 8.23
N LYS A 37 7.93 -2.27 8.48
CA LYS A 37 9.09 -2.65 9.30
C LYS A 37 10.41 -2.15 8.68
N LYS A 38 10.55 -2.21 7.36
CA LYS A 38 11.74 -1.67 6.66
C LYS A 38 11.80 -0.15 6.75
N ALA A 39 10.66 0.54 6.61
CA ALA A 39 10.60 1.99 6.77
C ALA A 39 11.05 2.41 8.18
N ALA A 40 10.54 1.75 9.23
CA ALA A 40 10.94 2.00 10.61
C ALA A 40 12.45 1.81 10.86
N GLN A 41 13.09 0.88 10.15
CA GLN A 41 14.55 0.70 10.22
C GLN A 41 15.31 1.90 9.65
N PHE A 42 14.84 2.48 8.55
CA PHE A 42 15.41 3.72 8.03
C PHE A 42 15.17 4.90 8.98
N GLU A 43 13.96 5.00 9.53
CA GLU A 43 13.60 6.06 10.46
C GLU A 43 14.50 6.07 11.69
N GLN A 44 14.74 4.89 12.25
CA GLN A 44 15.64 4.71 13.37
C GLN A 44 17.10 5.02 13.01
N ALA A 45 17.57 4.59 11.83
CA ALA A 45 18.95 4.77 11.41
C ALA A 45 19.31 6.23 11.10
N GLU A 46 18.34 7.00 10.57
CA GLU A 46 18.57 8.36 10.09
C GLU A 46 17.96 9.42 11.02
N GLY A 47 17.21 9.02 12.06
CA GLY A 47 16.59 9.92 13.03
C GLY A 47 15.51 10.83 12.42
N MET A 48 14.87 10.36 11.36
CA MET A 48 13.91 11.11 10.54
C MET A 48 12.72 10.22 10.22
N ASP A 49 11.49 10.70 10.36
CA ASP A 49 10.33 9.90 9.94
C ASP A 49 10.18 9.85 8.41
N THR A 50 9.41 8.86 7.91
CA THR A 50 9.22 8.67 6.47
C THR A 50 8.52 9.86 5.81
N GLU A 51 7.68 10.61 6.52
CA GLU A 51 6.97 11.77 5.95
C GLU A 51 7.95 12.93 5.70
N ALA A 52 8.78 13.26 6.69
CA ALA A 52 9.86 14.23 6.59
C ALA A 52 10.86 13.82 5.50
N PHE A 53 11.24 12.54 5.46
CA PHE A 53 12.09 11.99 4.40
C PHE A 53 11.52 12.27 3.01
N ILE A 54 10.24 11.94 2.76
CA ILE A 54 9.60 12.15 1.45
C ILE A 54 9.63 13.63 1.05
N VAL A 55 9.39 14.54 2.00
CA VAL A 55 9.44 15.99 1.74
C VAL A 55 10.84 16.43 1.32
N LEU A 56 11.88 16.05 2.06
CA LEU A 56 13.26 16.45 1.76
C LEU A 56 13.78 15.78 0.48
N PHE A 57 13.43 14.51 0.26
CA PHE A 57 13.81 13.77 -0.94
C PHE A 57 13.23 14.41 -2.20
N ASN A 58 11.94 14.76 -2.19
CA ASN A 58 11.27 15.40 -3.32
C ASN A 58 11.77 16.82 -3.61
N LYS A 59 12.33 17.51 -2.61
CA LYS A 59 13.00 18.80 -2.80
C LYS A 59 14.43 18.66 -3.33
N GLY A 60 14.97 17.44 -3.42
CA GLY A 60 16.35 17.18 -3.82
C GLY A 60 17.37 17.48 -2.73
N GLU A 61 16.95 17.74 -1.48
CA GLU A 61 17.83 18.17 -0.39
C GLU A 61 18.69 17.01 0.16
N LEU A 62 18.33 15.76 -0.15
CA LEU A 62 19.04 14.56 0.31
C LEU A 62 20.12 14.08 -0.68
N GLY A 63 20.11 14.59 -1.92
CA GLY A 63 21.02 14.18 -3.00
C GLY A 63 20.90 12.71 -3.45
N ASP A 64 21.82 12.28 -4.30
CA ASP A 64 21.76 10.98 -4.99
C ASP A 64 22.37 9.79 -4.22
N ASN A 65 22.15 9.75 -2.90
CA ASN A 65 22.60 8.58 -2.15
C ASN A 65 21.66 7.39 -2.40
N LYS A 66 22.24 6.24 -2.76
CA LYS A 66 21.52 4.97 -2.95
C LYS A 66 20.63 4.59 -1.77
N LYS A 67 20.95 5.01 -0.54
CA LYS A 67 20.11 4.75 0.64
C LYS A 67 18.76 5.48 0.55
N TRP A 68 18.73 6.71 0.05
CA TRP A 68 17.51 7.51 -0.12
C TRP A 68 16.61 6.91 -1.18
N LEU A 69 17.19 6.48 -2.31
CA LEU A 69 16.44 5.76 -3.36
C LEU A 69 15.79 4.47 -2.83
N LYS A 70 16.48 3.74 -1.93
CA LYS A 70 15.92 2.54 -1.29
C LYS A 70 14.78 2.89 -0.34
N TRP A 71 14.93 3.95 0.45
CA TRP A 71 13.88 4.39 1.37
C TRP A 71 12.66 4.89 0.59
N ASP A 72 12.85 5.69 -0.46
CA ASP A 72 11.79 6.13 -1.37
C ASP A 72 11.00 4.95 -1.93
N HIS A 73 11.70 3.94 -2.46
CA HIS A 73 11.05 2.72 -2.93
C HIS A 73 10.22 2.04 -1.83
N VAL A 74 10.77 1.90 -0.61
CA VAL A 74 10.08 1.26 0.51
C VAL A 74 8.83 2.03 0.92
N ALA A 75 8.94 3.36 1.03
CA ALA A 75 7.85 4.25 1.41
C ALA A 75 6.73 4.23 0.35
N ASN A 76 7.10 4.32 -0.94
CA ASN A 76 6.14 4.29 -2.05
C ASN A 76 5.41 2.95 -2.15
N VAL A 77 6.09 1.82 -1.93
CA VAL A 77 5.44 0.52 -1.93
C VAL A 77 4.48 0.38 -0.74
N ALA A 78 4.86 0.84 0.46
CA ALA A 78 3.97 0.83 1.62
C ALA A 78 2.70 1.67 1.36
N ASN A 79 2.85 2.88 0.84
CA ASN A 79 1.73 3.77 0.50
C ASN A 79 0.83 3.16 -0.57
N LEU A 80 1.40 2.55 -1.61
CA LEU A 80 0.64 1.87 -2.65
C LEU A 80 -0.19 0.69 -2.10
N LEU A 81 0.40 -0.13 -1.24
CA LEU A 81 -0.30 -1.25 -0.61
C LEU A 81 -1.43 -0.77 0.31
N LYS A 82 -1.17 0.25 1.12
CA LYS A 82 -2.18 0.88 2.00
C LYS A 82 -3.36 1.41 1.18
N LYS A 83 -3.09 2.11 0.07
CA LYS A 83 -4.12 2.60 -0.86
C LYS A 83 -4.95 1.43 -1.42
N LYS A 84 -4.29 0.41 -1.98
CA LYS A 84 -4.97 -0.75 -2.57
C LYS A 84 -5.85 -1.49 -1.55
N LEU A 85 -5.36 -1.68 -0.33
CA LEU A 85 -6.15 -2.29 0.75
C LEU A 85 -7.40 -1.46 1.06
N GLY A 86 -7.25 -0.13 1.19
CA GLY A 86 -8.38 0.78 1.37
C GLY A 86 -9.39 0.73 0.22
N ASP A 87 -8.91 0.65 -1.03
CA ASP A 87 -9.78 0.49 -2.21
C ASP A 87 -10.59 -0.83 -2.10
N LEU A 88 -9.95 -1.93 -1.69
CA LEU A 88 -10.60 -3.24 -1.54
C LEU A 88 -11.54 -3.34 -0.32
N GLU A 89 -11.33 -2.54 0.73
CA GLU A 89 -12.26 -2.41 1.88
C GLU A 89 -13.56 -1.70 1.49
N SER A 90 -13.50 -0.83 0.47
CA SER A 90 -14.66 -0.09 0.00
C SER A 90 -15.61 -0.89 -0.91
N LEU A 91 -15.18 -2.10 -1.34
CA LEU A 91 -15.96 -2.97 -2.22
C LEU A 91 -17.32 -3.33 -1.60
N LYS A 92 -18.32 -3.40 -2.47
CA LYS A 92 -19.68 -3.82 -2.15
C LYS A 92 -20.07 -4.98 -3.05
N TYR A 93 -20.81 -5.91 -2.48
CA TYR A 93 -21.34 -7.08 -3.17
C TYR A 93 -22.86 -7.03 -3.08
N GLU A 94 -23.53 -7.24 -4.21
CA GLU A 94 -24.98 -7.34 -4.34
C GLU A 94 -25.30 -8.80 -4.69
N TYR A 95 -26.30 -9.38 -4.04
CA TYR A 95 -26.73 -10.78 -4.21
C TYR A 95 -28.02 -10.86 -5.02
#